data_AF-M0GEE3-F1
#
_entry.id   AF-M0GEE3-F1
#
_cell.length_a   1.000
_cell.length_b   1.000
_cell.length_c   1.000
_cell.angle_alpha   90.00
_cell.angle_beta   90.00
_cell.angle_gamma   90.00
#
_symmetry.space_group_name_H-M   'P 1'
#
loop_
_entity.id
_entity.type
_entity.pdbx_description
1 polymer ?
#
loop_
_entity_poly.entity_id
_entity_poly.type
_entity_poly.pdbx_seq_one_letter_code
_entity_poly.pdbx_strand_id
1 'polypeptide(L)'
;MNTSSVSAVEQSLTRNSRRSHVLSDPSSALSALSDGDSRRILAACDEAPRTAQECAELCDVPLSTVYRKLDLLTEASLLDERLRVQTATHHPREFATNFDTLSFSFDDAGVSLAFRQVATDGGEDGAEGRSR
;
A
#
# COMPACT_ATOMS: atom_id res chain seq x y z
N MET A 1 -32.33 4.43 26.90
CA MET A 1 -32.29 3.49 25.76
C MET A 1 -32.05 4.28 24.49
N ASN A 2 -30.89 4.11 23.83
CA ASN A 2 -30.67 4.55 22.45
C ASN A 2 -29.65 3.59 21.82
N THR A 3 -30.14 2.61 21.06
CA THR A 3 -29.35 1.56 20.38
C THR A 3 -29.66 1.51 18.87
N SER A 4 -30.06 2.64 18.28
CA SER A 4 -30.55 2.68 16.89
C SER A 4 -29.53 3.18 15.86
N SER A 5 -28.29 3.48 16.26
CA SER A 5 -27.26 3.97 15.33
C SER A 5 -26.21 2.93 14.94
N VAL A 6 -26.18 1.76 15.60
CA VAL A 6 -25.16 0.72 15.34
C VAL A 6 -25.52 -0.14 14.11
N SER A 7 -26.81 -0.28 13.77
CA SER A 7 -27.24 -1.13 12.65
C SER A 7 -26.96 -0.55 11.26
N ALA A 8 -26.67 0.74 11.12
CA ALA A 8 -26.36 1.33 9.82
C ALA A 8 -24.94 1.00 9.33
N VAL A 9 -24.01 0.75 10.27
CA VAL A 9 -22.62 0.40 9.94
C VAL A 9 -22.50 -1.09 9.58
N GLU A 10 -23.20 -1.97 10.31
CA GLU A 10 -23.20 -3.42 10.03
C GLU A 10 -23.80 -3.79 8.66
N GLN A 11 -24.86 -3.10 8.23
CA GLN A 11 -25.55 -3.45 6.98
C GLN A 11 -24.75 -3.06 5.73
N SER A 12 -23.79 -2.14 5.83
CA SER A 12 -22.93 -1.77 4.69
C SER A 12 -21.76 -2.73 4.48
N LEU A 13 -21.39 -3.52 5.48
CA LEU A 13 -20.26 -4.45 5.42
C LEU A 13 -20.60 -5.73 4.64
N THR A 14 -21.88 -6.11 4.56
CA THR A 14 -22.31 -7.32 3.84
C THR A 14 -22.52 -7.13 2.33
N ARG A 15 -22.45 -5.89 1.81
CA ARG A 15 -22.62 -5.61 0.37
C ARG A 15 -21.30 -5.38 -0.39
N ASN A 16 -20.15 -5.32 0.28
CA ASN A 16 -18.85 -4.98 -0.35
C ASN A 16 -17.89 -6.17 -0.52
N SER A 17 -18.43 -7.37 -0.69
CA SER A 17 -17.69 -8.65 -0.67
C SER A 17 -16.86 -8.95 -1.94
N ARG A 18 -16.19 -7.93 -2.53
CA ARG A 18 -15.19 -8.11 -3.60
C ARG A 18 -13.91 -7.31 -3.40
N ARG A 19 -13.65 -6.79 -2.19
CA ARG A 19 -12.34 -6.22 -1.84
C ARG A 19 -11.58 -7.25 -1.02
N SER A 20 -10.54 -7.82 -1.60
CA SER A 20 -9.59 -8.71 -0.94
C SER A 20 -9.09 -8.06 0.36
N HIS A 21 -9.55 -8.56 1.50
CA HIS A 21 -8.97 -8.22 2.80
C HIS A 21 -7.64 -8.96 2.89
N VAL A 22 -6.54 -8.27 2.65
CA VAL A 22 -5.22 -8.80 3.01
C VAL A 22 -5.15 -8.72 4.54
N LEU A 23 -5.16 -9.88 5.21
CA LEU A 23 -4.97 -9.96 6.66
C LEU A 23 -3.48 -9.83 6.96
N SER A 24 -3.01 -8.60 7.09
CA SER A 24 -1.66 -8.33 7.59
C SER A 24 -1.68 -8.22 9.11
N ASP A 25 -0.59 -8.60 9.77
CA ASP A 25 -0.46 -8.46 11.21
C ASP A 25 -0.51 -6.97 11.61
N PRO A 26 -1.49 -6.56 12.45
CA PRO A 26 -1.62 -5.17 12.88
C PRO A 26 -0.37 -4.63 13.57
N SER A 27 0.37 -5.50 14.29
CA SER A 27 1.57 -5.10 15.02
C SER A 27 2.69 -4.71 14.07
N SER A 28 2.87 -5.48 12.99
CA SER A 28 3.86 -5.20 11.94
C SER A 28 3.56 -3.88 11.21
N ALA A 29 2.29 -3.63 10.86
CA ALA A 29 1.90 -2.37 10.23
C ALA A 29 2.11 -1.16 11.15
N LEU A 30 1.70 -1.23 12.43
CA LEU A 30 1.90 -0.14 13.38
C LEU A 30 3.38 0.11 13.67
N SER A 31 4.18 -0.96 13.78
CA SER A 31 5.64 -0.86 13.97
C SER A 31 6.28 -0.12 12.78
N ALA A 32 5.94 -0.51 11.55
CA ALA A 32 6.43 0.16 10.35
C ALA A 32 6.01 1.63 10.30
N LEU A 33 4.74 1.94 10.59
CA LEU A 33 4.21 3.31 10.57
C LEU A 33 4.70 4.19 11.72
N SER A 34 5.20 3.62 12.81
CA SER A 34 5.80 4.38 13.91
C SER A 34 7.10 5.09 13.50
N ASP A 35 7.79 4.55 12.50
CA ASP A 35 9.06 5.04 12.01
C ASP A 35 8.90 6.18 10.99
N GLY A 36 9.66 7.27 11.18
CA GLY A 36 9.57 8.45 10.33
C GLY A 36 10.07 8.24 8.90
N ASP A 37 11.09 7.41 8.72
CA ASP A 37 11.66 7.11 7.39
C ASP A 37 10.70 6.22 6.61
N SER A 38 10.11 5.21 7.25
CA SER A 38 9.06 4.37 6.68
C SER A 38 7.90 5.21 6.16
N ARG A 39 7.40 6.17 6.94
CA ARG A 39 6.28 7.04 6.49
C ARG A 39 6.66 7.90 5.28
N ARG A 40 7.89 8.43 5.24
CA ARG A 40 8.38 9.20 4.10
C ARG A 40 8.50 8.35 2.84
N ILE A 41 9.07 7.15 2.97
CA ILE A 41 9.20 6.20 1.87
C ILE A 41 7.81 5.76 1.36
N LEU A 42 6.89 5.45 2.27
CA LEU A 42 5.52 5.07 1.92
C LEU A 42 4.81 6.19 1.13
N ALA A 43 4.95 7.45 1.55
CA ALA A 43 4.39 8.59 0.84
C ALA A 43 5.03 8.76 -0.56
N ALA A 44 6.35 8.59 -0.69
CA ALA A 44 7.03 8.69 -1.98
C ALA A 44 6.57 7.60 -2.98
N CYS A 45 6.25 6.41 -2.49
CA CYS A 45 5.73 5.28 -3.28
C CYS A 45 4.22 5.37 -3.58
N ASP A 46 3.47 6.20 -2.83
CA ASP A 46 2.06 6.50 -3.09
C ASP A 46 1.91 7.46 -4.29
N GLU A 47 2.81 8.44 -4.41
CA GLU A 47 2.80 9.38 -5.54
C GLU A 47 3.04 8.70 -6.90
N ALA A 48 3.96 7.73 -6.94
CA ALA A 48 4.25 6.90 -8.11
C ALA A 48 5.09 5.69 -7.70
N PRO A 49 5.10 4.58 -8.46
CA PRO A 49 6.01 3.46 -8.23
C PRO A 49 7.48 3.93 -8.23
N ARG A 50 8.23 3.57 -7.18
CA ARG A 50 9.64 3.99 -7.00
C ARG A 50 10.57 2.80 -6.79
N THR A 51 11.77 2.90 -7.32
CA THR A 51 12.89 2.01 -6.97
C THR A 51 13.51 2.40 -5.63
N ALA A 52 14.26 1.48 -5.02
CA ALA A 52 14.98 1.76 -3.77
C ALA A 52 15.92 2.97 -3.89
N GLN A 53 16.51 3.18 -5.06
CA GLN A 53 17.43 4.30 -5.30
C GLN A 53 16.68 5.64 -5.35
N GLU A 54 15.55 5.68 -6.06
CA GLU A 54 14.69 6.87 -6.08
C GLU A 54 14.16 7.21 -4.68
N CYS A 55 13.79 6.21 -3.87
CA CYS A 55 13.38 6.44 -2.47
C CYS A 55 14.52 7.02 -1.62
N ALA A 56 15.75 6.54 -1.80
CA ALA A 56 16.92 7.06 -1.07
C ALA A 56 17.19 8.54 -1.39
N GLU A 57 17.09 8.90 -2.66
CA GLU A 57 17.28 10.27 -3.14
C GLU A 57 16.14 11.19 -2.67
N LEU A 58 14.88 10.79 -2.87
CA LEU A 58 13.71 11.61 -2.53
C LEU A 58 13.53 11.82 -1.03
N CYS A 59 13.80 10.78 -0.24
CA CYS A 59 13.60 10.85 1.20
C CYS A 59 14.85 11.35 1.95
N ASP A 60 15.99 11.54 1.28
CA ASP A 60 17.29 11.81 1.92
C ASP A 60 17.60 10.77 3.02
N VAL A 61 17.53 9.49 2.65
CA VAL A 61 17.75 8.35 3.54
C VAL A 61 18.84 7.45 2.93
N PRO A 62 19.82 6.98 3.72
CA PRO A 62 20.84 6.05 3.22
C PRO A 62 20.23 4.80 2.58
N LEU A 63 20.77 4.37 1.44
CA LEU A 63 20.23 3.24 0.66
C LEU A 63 20.11 1.93 1.49
N SER A 64 21.05 1.68 2.40
CA SER A 64 21.00 0.53 3.32
C SER A 64 19.81 0.59 4.28
N THR A 65 19.46 1.79 4.74
CA THR A 65 18.26 2.02 5.54
C THR A 65 17.02 1.84 4.66
N VAL A 66 17.00 2.39 3.45
CA VAL A 66 15.86 2.23 2.52
C VAL A 66 15.52 0.77 2.27
N TYR A 67 16.48 -0.09 1.93
CA TYR A 67 16.21 -1.52 1.74
C TYR A 67 15.54 -2.15 2.95
N ARG A 68 16.04 -1.88 4.16
CA ARG A 68 15.43 -2.37 5.40
C ARG A 68 14.00 -1.88 5.59
N LYS A 69 13.71 -0.62 5.23
CA LYS A 69 12.36 -0.04 5.36
C LYS A 69 11.41 -0.60 4.31
N LEU A 70 11.88 -0.78 3.07
CA LEU A 70 11.09 -1.38 2.00
C LEU A 70 10.71 -2.82 2.34
N ASP A 71 11.64 -3.60 2.88
CA ASP A 71 11.34 -4.96 3.33
C ASP A 71 10.28 -4.93 4.45
N LEU A 72 10.46 -4.09 5.49
CA LEU A 72 9.48 -3.95 6.57
C LEU A 72 8.08 -3.54 6.09
N LEU A 73 8.00 -2.59 5.15
CA LEU A 73 6.74 -2.13 4.58
C LEU A 73 6.10 -3.20 3.70
N THR A 74 6.89 -3.96 2.94
CA THR A 74 6.39 -5.04 2.09
C THR A 74 5.86 -6.21 2.93
N GLU A 75 6.59 -6.62 3.98
CA GLU A 75 6.15 -7.66 4.93
C GLU A 75 4.86 -7.25 5.67
N ALA A 76 4.69 -5.96 5.96
CA ALA A 76 3.45 -5.42 6.54
C ALA A 76 2.32 -5.25 5.51
N SER A 77 2.54 -5.64 4.24
CA SER A 77 1.64 -5.40 3.10
C SER A 77 1.27 -3.93 2.88
N LEU A 78 2.13 -3.02 3.34
CA LEU A 78 2.01 -1.58 3.12
C LEU A 78 2.60 -1.16 1.76
N LEU A 79 3.46 -1.99 1.17
CA LEU A 79 3.96 -1.81 -0.18
C LEU A 79 3.79 -3.11 -0.97
N ASP A 80 3.51 -2.96 -2.25
CA ASP A 80 3.56 -4.02 -3.23
C ASP A 80 4.88 -3.90 -4.02
N GLU A 81 5.57 -5.03 -4.17
CA GLU A 81 6.84 -5.10 -4.88
C GLU A 81 6.61 -5.63 -6.29
N ARG A 82 7.15 -4.93 -7.29
CA ARG A 82 7.07 -5.31 -8.71
C ARG A 82 8.42 -5.19 -9.39
N LEU A 83 8.58 -5.93 -10.48
CA LEU A 83 9.75 -5.80 -11.35
C LEU A 83 9.45 -4.75 -12.42
N ARG A 84 10.26 -3.69 -12.48
CA ARG A 84 10.12 -2.68 -13.53
C ARG A 84 10.64 -3.24 -14.85
N VAL A 85 9.73 -3.45 -15.80
CA VAL A 85 10.09 -3.92 -17.15
C VAL A 85 10.66 -2.74 -17.94
N GLN A 86 11.99 -2.69 -18.04
CA GLN A 86 12.71 -1.78 -18.94
C GLN A 86 13.49 -2.59 -19.96
N THR A 87 13.79 -2.01 -21.12
CA THR A 87 14.69 -2.59 -22.13
C THR A 87 16.17 -2.54 -21.73
N ALA A 88 16.47 -2.12 -20.49
CA ALA A 88 17.82 -2.04 -19.93
C ALA A 88 18.21 -3.35 -19.22
N THR A 89 19.50 -3.64 -19.19
CA THR A 89 20.11 -4.89 -18.68
C THR A 89 19.92 -5.16 -17.18
N HIS A 90 19.30 -4.25 -16.44
CA HIS A 90 18.96 -4.42 -15.03
C HIS A 90 17.48 -4.05 -14.83
N HIS A 91 16.70 -5.00 -14.30
CA HIS A 91 15.31 -4.80 -13.90
C HIS A 91 15.27 -4.47 -12.40
N PRO A 92 15.35 -3.19 -12.00
CA PRO A 92 15.24 -2.84 -10.60
C PRO A 92 13.84 -3.18 -10.06
N ARG A 93 13.79 -3.61 -8.79
CA ARG A 93 12.55 -3.71 -8.00
C ARG A 93 11.97 -2.31 -7.85
N GLU A 94 10.70 -2.16 -8.17
CA GLU A 94 9.90 -0.97 -7.86
C GLU A 94 8.84 -1.31 -6.82
N PHE A 95 8.47 -0.30 -6.06
CA PHE A 95 7.58 -0.42 -4.92
C PHE A 95 6.45 0.60 -5.09
N ALA A 96 5.22 0.17 -4.83
CA ALA A 96 4.04 1.00 -4.96
C ALA A 96 3.05 0.74 -3.83
N THR A 97 2.31 1.77 -3.42
CA THR A 97 1.18 1.62 -2.51
C THR A 97 -0.06 1.18 -3.32
N ASN A 98 -0.82 0.21 -2.82
CA ASN A 98 -2.01 -0.34 -3.50
C ASN A 98 -3.33 -0.11 -2.74
N PHE A 99 -3.30 0.70 -1.68
CA PHE A 99 -4.45 1.05 -0.85
C PHE A 99 -4.51 2.57 -0.63
N ASP A 100 -5.72 3.10 -0.45
CA ASP A 100 -5.94 4.51 -0.11
C ASP A 100 -6.27 4.71 1.38
N THR A 101 -6.60 3.63 2.09
CA THR A 101 -7.05 3.70 3.49
C THR A 101 -6.67 2.44 4.25
N LEU A 102 -6.08 2.65 5.42
CA LEU A 102 -5.90 1.66 6.48
C LEU A 102 -6.92 1.91 7.57
N SER A 103 -7.58 0.86 8.02
CA SER A 103 -8.54 0.93 9.14
C SER A 103 -8.15 -0.06 10.21
N PHE A 104 -7.94 0.46 11.43
CA PHE A 104 -7.74 -0.34 12.64
C PHE A 104 -9.05 -0.39 13.41
N SER A 105 -9.50 -1.59 13.74
CA SER A 105 -10.68 -1.78 14.59
C SER A 105 -10.28 -2.45 15.90
N PHE A 106 -10.95 -2.07 16.98
CA PHE A 106 -10.73 -2.59 18.32
C PHE A 106 -12.03 -3.23 18.79
N ASP A 107 -12.00 -4.52 19.09
CA ASP A 107 -13.13 -5.31 19.57
C ASP A 107 -12.71 -6.28 20.68
N ASP A 108 -13.65 -7.13 21.12
CA ASP A 108 -13.40 -8.12 22.18
C ASP A 108 -12.40 -9.22 21.76
N ALA A 109 -12.16 -9.41 20.46
CA ALA A 109 -11.15 -10.33 19.93
C ALA A 109 -9.77 -9.68 19.75
N GLY A 110 -9.68 -8.35 19.89
CA GLY A 110 -8.43 -7.60 19.91
C GLY A 110 -8.37 -6.48 18.85
N VAL A 111 -7.22 -6.35 18.20
CA VAL A 111 -6.99 -5.36 17.15
C VAL A 111 -7.04 -6.05 15.80
N SER A 112 -7.82 -5.53 14.86
CA SER A 112 -7.88 -5.99 13.47
C SER A 112 -7.48 -4.87 12.50
N LEU A 113 -6.87 -5.27 11.38
CA LEU A 113 -6.40 -4.38 10.32
C LEU A 113 -7.12 -4.68 9.01
N ALA A 114 -7.56 -3.62 8.35
CA ALA A 114 -8.27 -3.65 7.09
C ALA A 114 -7.63 -2.69 6.07
N PHE A 115 -7.45 -3.15 4.84
CA PHE A 115 -6.98 -2.34 3.71
C PHE A 115 -8.14 -2.05 2.76
N ARG A 116 -8.30 -0.79 2.37
CA ARG A 116 -9.14 -0.40 1.24
C ARG A 116 -8.25 -0.17 0.04
N GLN A 117 -8.32 -1.08 -0.93
CA GLN A 117 -7.54 -0.96 -2.16
C GLN A 117 -7.95 0.26 -2.96
N VAL A 118 -6.95 0.91 -3.58
CA VAL A 118 -7.20 1.92 -4.62
C VAL A 118 -7.93 1.19 -5.73
N ALA A 119 -9.10 1.68 -6.14
CA ALA A 119 -9.66 1.27 -7.42
C ALA A 119 -8.72 1.84 -8.48
N THR A 120 -7.72 1.06 -8.89
CA THR A 120 -6.97 1.34 -10.10
C THR A 120 -7.96 1.19 -11.24
N ASP A 121 -8.62 2.29 -11.60
CA ASP A 121 -9.21 2.43 -12.92
C ASP A 121 -8.06 2.17 -13.89
N GLY A 122 -8.09 0.99 -14.52
CA GLY A 122 -7.09 0.58 -15.49
C GLY A 122 -7.06 1.62 -16.61
N GLY A 123 -6.07 2.50 -16.57
CA GLY A 123 -5.76 3.40 -17.67
C GLY A 123 -5.33 2.55 -18.87
N GLU A 124 -6.23 2.43 -19.83
CA GLU A 124 -5.93 2.01 -21.19
C GLU A 124 -4.99 3.03 -21.82
N ASP A 125 -3.67 2.86 -21.66
CA ASP A 125 -2.67 3.55 -22.47
C ASP A 125 -2.16 2.60 -23.57
N GLY A 126 -2.98 2.52 -24.62
CA GLY A 126 -2.67 1.89 -25.90
C GLY A 126 -3.08 2.83 -27.04
N ALA A 127 -2.55 4.06 -27.01
CA ALA A 127 -2.73 5.02 -28.10
C ALA A 127 -2.20 4.48 -29.43
N GLU A 128 -2.97 4.82 -30.46
CA GLU A 128 -2.91 4.41 -31.85
C GLU A 128 -1.64 4.85 -32.60
N GLY A 129 -1.33 4.15 -33.71
CA GLY A 129 -0.78 4.79 -34.90
C GLY A 129 0.45 4.14 -35.55
N ARG A 130 0.22 3.26 -36.54
CA ARG A 130 1.02 3.30 -37.78
C ARG A 130 0.16 3.01 -39.01
N SER A 131 0.05 4.05 -39.81
CA SER A 131 -0.70 4.26 -41.03
C SER A 131 -0.43 3.23 -42.14
N ARG A 132 -1.41 3.08 -43.02
CA ARG A 132 -1.25 2.59 -44.39
C ARG A 132 -1.65 3.70 -45.36
#